data_AF-A0A832UAK0-F1
#
_entry.id   AF-A0A832UAK0-F1
#
_cell.length_a   1.000
_cell.length_b   1.000
_cell.length_c   1.000
_cell.angle_alpha   90.00
_cell.angle_beta   90.00
_cell.angle_gamma   90.00
#
_symmetry.space_group_name_H-M   'P 1'
#
loop_
_entity.id
_entity.type
_entity.pdbx_description
1 polymer ?
#
loop_
_entity_poly.entity_id
_entity_poly.type
_entity_poly.pdbx_seq_one_letter_code
_entity_poly.pdbx_strand_id
1 'polypeptide(L)'
;IWKNTNVLVTSECGSVIVKAIIATQYVPPGLAHIRQGVWANQVVPPRTQSTGTPQYSGFPVTIEPAPSEKLKTALQLVQGSVGLWKGGQ
;
A
#
# COMPACT_ATOMS: atom_id res chain seq x y z
N ILE A 1 -5.92 8.60 12.74
CA ILE A 1 -5.53 9.09 11.40
C ILE A 1 -6.63 10.00 10.91
N TRP A 2 -6.31 11.26 10.55
CA TRP A 2 -7.32 12.21 10.08
C TRP A 2 -7.71 11.92 8.62
N LYS A 3 -8.91 12.36 8.21
CA LYS A 3 -9.35 12.27 6.82
C LYS A 3 -8.36 13.01 5.92
N ASN A 4 -8.08 12.45 4.73
CA ASN A 4 -7.24 13.07 3.70
C ASN A 4 -5.76 13.23 4.13
N THR A 5 -5.32 12.52 5.16
CA THR A 5 -3.92 12.46 5.58
C THR A 5 -3.20 11.34 4.84
N ASN A 6 -1.95 11.58 4.45
CA ASN A 6 -1.09 10.54 3.93
C ASN A 6 -0.69 9.59 5.06
N VAL A 7 -0.63 8.29 4.74
CA VAL A 7 -0.30 7.24 5.70
C VAL A 7 0.74 6.31 5.10
N LEU A 8 1.65 5.86 5.95
CA LEU A 8 2.57 4.78 5.63
C LEU A 8 1.88 3.46 5.95
N VAL A 9 1.75 2.62 4.94
CA VAL A 9 1.27 1.24 5.09
C VAL A 9 2.46 0.33 4.92
N THR A 10 2.71 -0.50 5.94
CA THR A 10 3.85 -1.41 5.96
C THR A 10 3.36 -2.85 6.14
N SER A 11 3.95 -3.75 5.38
CA SER A 11 3.77 -5.20 5.46
C SER A 11 5.13 -5.87 5.63
N GLU A 12 5.15 -7.19 5.67
CA GLU A 12 6.41 -7.97 5.66
C GLU A 12 7.24 -7.82 4.38
N CYS A 13 6.65 -7.44 3.25
CA CYS A 13 7.34 -7.42 1.96
C CYS A 13 7.68 -6.02 1.45
N GLY A 14 7.20 -4.98 2.12
CA GLY A 14 7.41 -3.61 1.67
C GLY A 14 6.47 -2.61 2.32
N SER A 15 6.53 -1.38 1.83
CA SER A 15 5.77 -0.26 2.36
C SER A 15 5.37 0.73 1.26
N VAL A 16 4.26 1.44 1.46
CA VAL A 16 3.76 2.44 0.52
C VAL A 16 3.08 3.60 1.23
N ILE A 17 3.29 4.82 0.70
CA ILE A 17 2.51 5.99 1.09
C ILE A 17 1.23 6.02 0.27
N VAL A 18 0.09 6.03 0.95
CA VAL A 18 -1.25 6.19 0.35
C VAL A 18 -2.04 7.24 1.11
N LYS A 19 -3.19 7.62 0.57
CA LYS A 19 -4.07 8.62 1.17
C LYS A 19 -5.21 7.96 1.93
N ALA A 20 -5.38 8.32 3.20
CA ALA A 20 -6.50 7.85 4.00
C ALA A 20 -7.80 8.56 3.59
N ILE A 21 -8.80 7.78 3.21
CA ILE A 21 -10.15 8.26 2.87
C ILE A 21 -11.19 7.59 3.77
N ILE A 22 -12.33 8.25 3.96
CA ILE A 22 -13.48 7.63 4.63
C ILE A 22 -14.06 6.59 3.66
N ALA A 23 -14.20 5.35 4.15
CA ALA A 23 -14.79 4.28 3.36
C ALA A 23 -16.25 4.59 3.03
N THR A 24 -16.65 4.31 1.79
CA THR A 24 -18.05 4.44 1.35
C THR A 24 -18.89 3.22 1.72
N GLN A 25 -18.23 2.08 1.98
CA GLN A 25 -18.83 0.84 2.47
C GLN A 25 -18.30 0.54 3.87
N TYR A 26 -19.05 -0.24 4.64
CA TYR A 26 -18.65 -0.65 5.99
C TYR A 26 -17.33 -1.44 5.94
N VAL A 27 -16.39 -1.04 6.80
CA VAL A 27 -15.13 -1.76 7.04
C VAL A 27 -15.03 -1.96 8.56
N PRO A 28 -14.95 -3.22 9.05
CA PRO A 28 -14.82 -3.49 10.48
C PRO A 28 -13.60 -2.80 11.11
N PRO A 29 -13.66 -2.43 12.40
CA PRO A 29 -12.49 -1.96 13.13
C PRO A 29 -11.32 -2.94 13.00
N GLY A 30 -10.13 -2.43 12.72
CA GLY A 30 -8.93 -3.24 12.49
C GLY A 30 -8.76 -3.76 11.05
N LEU A 31 -9.75 -3.56 10.17
CA LEU A 31 -9.62 -3.83 8.74
C LEU A 31 -9.44 -2.52 7.95
N ALA A 32 -8.70 -2.58 6.86
CA ALA A 32 -8.58 -1.51 5.88
C ALA A 32 -8.72 -2.06 4.46
N HIS A 33 -9.10 -1.20 3.52
CA HIS A 33 -9.20 -1.55 2.10
C HIS A 33 -8.31 -0.63 1.27
N ILE A 34 -7.46 -1.22 0.44
CA ILE A 34 -6.71 -0.53 -0.62
C ILE A 34 -7.15 -1.14 -1.94
N ARG A 35 -7.55 -0.30 -2.91
CA ARG A 35 -7.93 -0.77 -4.24
C ARG A 35 -6.73 -1.44 -4.91
N GLN A 36 -6.97 -2.56 -5.58
CA GLN A 36 -5.95 -3.28 -6.35
C GLN A 36 -5.26 -2.34 -7.35
N GLY A 37 -3.94 -2.46 -7.46
CA GLY A 37 -3.12 -1.63 -8.34
C GLY A 37 -1.69 -1.52 -7.84
N VAL A 38 -0.90 -0.68 -8.51
CA VAL A 38 0.54 -0.57 -8.27
C VAL A 38 0.92 -0.14 -6.85
N TRP A 39 0.06 0.62 -6.17
CA TRP A 39 0.24 0.97 -4.74
C TRP A 39 0.00 -0.23 -3.83
N ALA A 40 -1.10 -0.98 -4.02
CA ALA A 40 -1.39 -2.16 -3.22
C ALA A 40 -0.30 -3.23 -3.39
N ASN A 41 0.19 -3.43 -4.61
CA ASN A 41 1.23 -4.42 -4.90
C ASN A 41 2.57 -4.16 -4.18
N GLN A 42 2.80 -2.96 -3.64
CA GLN A 42 3.99 -2.68 -2.82
C GLN A 42 3.96 -3.37 -1.46
N VAL A 43 2.79 -3.80 -0.99
CA VAL A 43 2.56 -4.40 0.34
C VAL A 43 1.90 -5.77 0.29
N VAL A 44 1.55 -6.27 -0.91
CA VAL A 44 0.98 -7.61 -1.08
C VAL A 44 2.11 -8.65 -1.03
N PRO A 45 2.07 -9.61 -0.12
CA PRO A 45 3.12 -10.63 -0.03
C PRO A 45 3.06 -11.57 -1.24
N PRO A 46 4.23 -11.99 -1.79
CA PRO A 46 4.30 -12.86 -2.95
C PRO A 46 3.99 -14.34 -2.62
N ARG A 47 3.60 -14.66 -1.39
CA ARG A 47 3.23 -16.03 -0.99
C ARG A 47 2.00 -16.47 -1.77
N THR A 48 2.10 -17.63 -2.40
CA THR A 48 1.00 -18.21 -3.18
C THR A 48 0.29 -19.38 -2.50
N GLN A 49 0.82 -19.85 -1.35
CA GLN A 49 0.30 -21.03 -0.65
C GLN A 49 0.14 -22.25 -1.60
N SER A 50 1.05 -22.40 -2.57
CA SER A 50 1.04 -23.44 -3.60
C SER A 50 -0.17 -23.40 -4.57
N THR A 51 -0.89 -22.28 -4.64
CA THR A 51 -2.04 -22.09 -5.56
C THR A 51 -1.71 -21.30 -6.82
N GLY A 52 -0.47 -20.79 -6.94
CA GLY A 52 -0.04 -19.93 -8.04
C GLY A 52 -0.57 -18.49 -7.99
N THR A 53 -1.39 -18.12 -6.99
CA THR A 53 -1.94 -16.77 -6.85
C THR A 53 -1.42 -16.09 -5.58
N PRO A 54 -0.89 -14.84 -5.65
CA PRO A 54 -0.47 -14.11 -4.45
C PRO A 54 -1.61 -13.88 -3.44
N GLN A 55 -1.24 -13.74 -2.17
CA GLN A 55 -2.18 -13.46 -1.08
C GLN A 55 -2.64 -11.99 -1.12
N TYR A 56 -3.56 -11.65 -2.03
CA TYR A 56 -4.07 -10.28 -2.24
C TYR A 56 -4.96 -9.74 -1.12
N SER A 57 -5.44 -10.58 -0.21
CA SER A 57 -6.29 -10.19 0.91
C SER A 57 -5.98 -11.00 2.16
N GLY A 58 -6.39 -10.49 3.32
CA GLY A 58 -6.28 -11.22 4.59
C GLY A 58 -4.83 -11.42 5.05
N PHE A 59 -4.04 -10.34 5.08
CA PHE A 59 -2.67 -10.34 5.60
C PHE A 59 -2.45 -9.11 6.51
N PRO A 60 -1.58 -9.22 7.52
CA PRO A 60 -1.36 -8.14 8.47
C PRO A 60 -0.58 -6.98 7.86
N VAL A 61 -0.96 -5.76 8.24
CA VAL A 61 -0.24 -4.52 7.91
C VAL A 61 -0.24 -3.59 9.11
N THR A 62 0.77 -2.73 9.20
CA THR A 62 0.82 -1.59 10.12
C THR A 62 0.51 -0.31 9.34
N ILE A 63 -0.29 0.58 9.92
CA ILE A 63 -0.66 1.85 9.29
C ILE A 63 -0.32 3.00 10.25
N GLU A 64 0.54 3.91 9.79
CA GLU A 64 1.02 5.03 10.57
C GLU A 64 0.73 6.37 9.86
N PRO A 65 0.42 7.46 10.59
CA PRO A 65 0.29 8.79 10.00
C PRO A 65 1.61 9.24 9.38
N ALA A 66 1.56 9.72 8.13
CA ALA A 66 2.72 10.22 7.39
C ALA A 66 2.39 11.56 6.68
N PRO A 67 1.98 12.61 7.43
CA PRO A 67 1.46 13.85 6.84
C PRO A 67 2.48 14.64 6.00
N SER A 68 3.77 14.47 6.27
CA SER A 68 4.87 15.13 5.56
C SER A 68 5.34 14.37 4.31
N GLU A 69 4.91 13.12 4.13
CA GLU A 69 5.38 12.27 3.04
C GLU A 69 4.64 12.53 1.74
N LYS A 70 5.34 12.41 0.62
CA LYS A 70 4.77 12.58 -0.73
C LYS A 70 4.24 11.27 -1.28
N LEU A 71 3.10 11.33 -1.97
CA LEU A 71 2.57 10.21 -2.74
C LEU A 71 3.44 9.98 -3.98
N LYS A 72 3.94 8.76 -4.14
CA LYS A 72 4.57 8.35 -5.40
C LYS A 72 3.51 8.20 -6.50
N THR A 73 3.88 8.59 -7.72
CA THR A 73 3.06 8.32 -8.91
C THR A 73 3.13 6.84 -9.31
N ALA A 74 2.21 6.38 -10.15
CA ALA A 74 2.23 5.01 -10.66
C ALA A 74 3.56 4.68 -11.35
N LEU A 75 4.08 5.60 -12.18
CA LEU A 75 5.35 5.42 -12.88
C LEU A 75 6.52 5.27 -11.89
N GLN A 76 6.56 6.11 -10.86
CA GLN A 76 7.60 6.06 -9.82
C GLN A 76 7.59 4.72 -9.05
N LEU A 77 6.40 4.19 -8.76
CA LEU A 77 6.26 2.89 -8.09
C LEU A 77 6.71 1.74 -8.99
N VAL A 78 6.28 1.73 -10.26
CA VAL A 78 6.67 0.69 -11.21
C VAL A 78 8.18 0.73 -11.44
N GLN A 79 8.75 1.91 -11.73
CA GLN A 79 10.19 2.08 -11.89
C GLN A 79 10.96 1.69 -10.62
N GLY A 80 10.44 2.04 -9.43
CA GLY A 80 11.06 1.67 -8.16
C GLY A 80 11.09 0.15 -7.94
N SER A 81 10.02 -0.54 -8.32
CA SER A 81 9.88 -1.99 -8.17
C SER A 81 10.88 -2.78 -9.03
N VAL A 82 11.41 -2.17 -10.09
CA VAL A 82 12.40 -2.78 -11.00
C VAL A 82 13.78 -2.10 -10.94
N GLY A 83 14.05 -1.29 -9.90
CA GLY A 83 15.35 -0.63 -9.73
C GLY A 83 15.67 0.48 -10.74
N LEU A 84 14.68 0.96 -11.51
CA LEU A 84 14.84 2.02 -12.50
C LEU A 84 14.55 3.43 -11.95
N TRP A 85 14.01 3.54 -10.75
CA TRP A 85 13.71 4.83 -10.13
C TRP A 85 14.98 5.46 -9.52
N LYS A 86 15.36 6.64 -10.01
CA LYS A 86 16.58 7.35 -9.58
C LYS A 86 16.33 8.45 -8.54
N GLY A 87 15.23 8.36 -7.76
CA GLY A 87 14.97 9.30 -6.66
C GLY A 87 14.60 10.71 -7.12
N GLY A 88 13.62 10.81 -8.02
CA GLY A 88 13.24 12.04 -8.72
C GLY A 88 13.22 13.32 -7.88
N GLN A 89 13.72 14.38 -8.52
CA GLN A 89 13.61 15.78 -8.10
C GLN A 89 12.15 16.20 -7.90
#